data_AF-C5S0Q9-F1
#
_entry.id   AF-C5S0Q9-F1
#
_cell.length_a   1.000
_cell.length_b   1.000
_cell.length_c   1.000
_cell.angle_alpha   90.00
_cell.angle_beta   90.00
_cell.angle_gamma   90.00
#
_symmetry.space_group_name_H-M   'P 1'
#
loop_
_entity.id
_entity.type
_entity.pdbx_description
1 polymer ?
#
loop_
_entity_poly.entity_id
_entity_poly.type
_entity_poly.pdbx_seq_one_letter_code
_entity_poly.pdbx_strand_id
1 'polypeptide(L)'
;MKNFSQHIEQLLKKFEPFLTQQAVVSGGYFTKEGALVSQFVEEIKQSVHLLQQQNQPEYAEIYAEKLLRQFDALNKAVAVLSKEKPRETAFRSAYHFPKNVHALSPEKRLIEYRKALRALNDKISWLVEKQLNASHHDEYQQLKYQIDETEYRKMRCLAAIEELEELTSYKN
;
A
#
# COMPACT_ATOMS: atom_id res chain seq x y z
N MET A 1 -36.86 -9.15 9.76
CA MET A 1 -36.04 -8.13 9.06
C MET A 1 -34.67 -7.84 9.68
N LYS A 2 -34.35 -8.19 10.95
CA LYS A 2 -33.00 -7.99 11.54
C LYS A 2 -31.84 -8.63 10.73
N ASN A 3 -32.09 -9.79 10.10
CA ASN A 3 -31.11 -10.47 9.26
C ASN A 3 -30.71 -9.68 7.99
N PHE A 4 -31.60 -8.84 7.44
CA PHE A 4 -31.31 -8.09 6.22
C PHE A 4 -30.29 -6.98 6.46
N SER A 5 -30.51 -6.11 7.45
CA SER A 5 -29.54 -5.05 7.78
C SER A 5 -28.19 -5.62 8.19
N GLN A 6 -28.20 -6.68 9.00
CA GLN A 6 -26.96 -7.35 9.42
C GLN A 6 -26.20 -7.93 8.22
N HIS A 7 -26.92 -8.50 7.24
CA HIS A 7 -26.30 -8.99 6.02
C HIS A 7 -25.72 -7.85 5.18
N ILE A 8 -26.44 -6.73 5.03
CA ILE A 8 -25.92 -5.56 4.32
C ILE A 8 -24.69 -4.98 5.04
N GLU A 9 -24.70 -4.86 6.37
CA GLU A 9 -23.54 -4.43 7.15
C GLU A 9 -22.32 -5.34 6.91
N GLN A 10 -22.52 -6.66 6.88
CA GLN A 10 -21.46 -7.60 6.53
C GLN A 10 -20.94 -7.36 5.11
N LEU A 11 -21.81 -7.12 4.13
CA LEU A 11 -21.41 -6.81 2.76
C LEU A 11 -20.67 -5.47 2.65
N LEU A 12 -20.99 -4.50 3.50
CA LEU A 12 -20.32 -3.20 3.53
C LEU A 12 -18.89 -3.28 4.10
N LYS A 13 -18.57 -4.30 4.90
CA LYS A 13 -17.21 -4.49 5.45
C LYS A 13 -16.12 -4.56 4.39
N LYS A 14 -16.44 -5.04 3.18
CA LYS A 14 -15.47 -5.07 2.06
C LYS A 14 -14.94 -3.69 1.66
N PHE A 15 -15.64 -2.61 2.05
CA PHE A 15 -15.24 -1.23 1.79
C PHE A 15 -14.42 -0.60 2.93
N GLU A 16 -14.29 -1.27 4.09
CA GLU A 16 -13.52 -0.78 5.24
C GLU A 16 -12.09 -0.31 4.90
N PRO A 17 -11.31 -1.02 4.05
CA PRO A 17 -9.96 -0.59 3.70
C PRO A 17 -9.90 0.73 2.91
N PHE A 18 -11.01 1.18 2.35
CA PHE A 18 -11.07 2.32 1.44
C PHE A 18 -11.79 3.53 2.04
N LEU A 19 -12.29 3.46 3.28
CA LEU A 19 -13.20 4.46 3.88
C LEU A 19 -12.69 5.91 3.84
N THR A 20 -11.37 6.09 3.91
CA THR A 20 -10.67 7.38 3.91
C THR A 20 -10.24 7.84 2.51
N GLN A 21 -10.48 7.03 1.48
CA GLN A 21 -10.12 7.34 0.10
C GLN A 21 -11.25 8.12 -0.59
N GLN A 22 -10.86 9.06 -1.44
CA GLN A 22 -11.79 9.79 -2.30
C GLN A 22 -12.18 8.89 -3.47
N ALA A 23 -13.48 8.71 -3.69
CA ALA A 23 -14.02 7.95 -4.81
C ALA A 23 -14.92 8.83 -5.67
N VAL A 24 -14.99 8.50 -6.96
CA VAL A 24 -15.98 9.07 -7.89
C VAL A 24 -16.90 7.94 -8.34
N VAL A 25 -18.20 8.12 -8.07
CA VAL A 25 -19.27 7.18 -8.44
C VAL A 25 -20.06 7.76 -9.61
N SER A 26 -20.56 6.89 -10.49
CA SER A 26 -21.34 7.28 -11.67
C SER A 26 -22.79 6.83 -11.52
N GLY A 27 -23.73 7.59 -12.10
CA GLY A 27 -25.12 7.15 -12.27
C GLY A 27 -26.18 7.86 -11.42
N GLY A 28 -25.83 8.91 -10.66
CA GLY A 28 -26.83 9.77 -9.98
C GLY A 28 -27.63 9.11 -8.85
N TYR A 29 -27.21 7.93 -8.38
CA TYR A 29 -27.87 7.21 -7.27
C TYR A 29 -27.32 7.59 -5.88
N PHE A 30 -26.32 8.46 -5.85
CA PHE A 30 -25.76 9.08 -4.65
C PHE A 30 -25.99 10.59 -4.70
N THR A 31 -26.01 11.22 -3.54
CA THR A 31 -26.23 12.67 -3.42
C THR A 31 -25.09 13.49 -4.05
N LYS A 32 -23.88 12.94 -4.05
CA LYS A 32 -22.69 13.53 -4.68
C LYS A 32 -22.02 12.50 -5.55
N GLU A 33 -21.44 12.93 -6.67
CA GLU A 33 -20.66 12.05 -7.54
C GLU A 33 -19.25 11.83 -7.00
N GLY A 34 -18.70 12.77 -6.22
CA GLY A 34 -17.37 12.68 -5.62
C GLY A 34 -17.41 12.88 -4.11
N ALA A 35 -16.98 11.87 -3.36
CA ALA A 35 -16.98 11.88 -1.89
C ALA A 35 -15.98 10.85 -1.33
N LEU A 36 -15.81 10.83 -0.02
CA LEU A 36 -15.09 9.73 0.65
C LEU A 36 -15.92 8.45 0.58
N VAL A 37 -15.26 7.30 0.47
CA VAL A 37 -15.95 5.99 0.50
C VAL A 37 -16.83 5.83 1.75
N SER A 38 -16.40 6.34 2.90
CA SER A 38 -17.22 6.38 4.13
C SER A 38 -18.54 7.10 3.95
N GLN A 39 -18.59 8.19 3.20
CA GLN A 39 -19.82 8.95 2.95
C GLN A 39 -20.79 8.16 2.06
N PHE A 40 -20.27 7.44 1.05
CA PHE A 40 -21.08 6.55 0.23
C PHE A 40 -21.62 5.35 1.04
N VAL A 41 -20.81 4.78 1.94
CA VAL A 41 -21.24 3.70 2.85
C VAL A 41 -22.37 4.17 3.77
N GLU A 42 -22.28 5.38 4.32
CA GLU A 42 -23.36 5.94 5.15
C GLU A 42 -24.64 6.19 4.35
N GLU A 43 -24.56 6.66 3.11
CA GLU A 43 -25.74 6.84 2.24
C GLU A 43 -26.40 5.49 1.88
N ILE A 44 -25.62 4.42 1.73
CA ILE A 44 -26.15 3.06 1.55
C ILE A 44 -26.89 2.61 2.81
N LYS A 45 -26.33 2.82 4.01
CA LYS A 45 -26.99 2.49 5.29
C LYS A 45 -28.31 3.27 5.45
N GLN A 46 -28.33 4.54 5.06
CA GLN A 46 -29.55 5.35 5.05
C GLN A 46 -30.59 4.76 4.08
N SER A 47 -30.19 4.33 2.89
CA SER A 47 -31.10 3.72 1.90
C SER A 47 -31.67 2.39 2.39
N VAL A 48 -30.88 1.57 3.11
CA VAL A 48 -31.36 0.37 3.81
C VAL A 48 -32.39 0.72 4.87
N HIS A 49 -32.13 1.75 5.68
CA HIS A 49 -33.05 2.19 6.71
C HIS A 49 -34.39 2.65 6.13
N LEU A 50 -34.35 3.44 5.05
CA LEU A 50 -35.55 3.89 4.33
C LEU A 50 -36.32 2.71 3.75
N LEU A 51 -35.64 1.74 3.13
CA LEU A 51 -36.27 0.53 2.59
C LEU A 51 -37.02 -0.26 3.68
N GLN A 52 -36.45 -0.38 4.88
CA GLN A 52 -37.07 -1.11 5.99
C GLN A 52 -38.29 -0.42 6.59
N GLN A 53 -38.41 0.89 6.41
CA GLN A 53 -39.54 1.66 6.89
C GLN A 53 -40.70 1.72 5.88
N GLN A 54 -40.51 1.19 4.66
CA GLN A 54 -41.56 1.23 3.65
C GLN A 54 -42.65 0.21 3.95
N ASN A 55 -43.89 0.69 3.99
CA ASN A 55 -45.10 -0.12 4.09
C ASN A 55 -45.80 -0.29 2.74
N GLN A 56 -45.35 0.44 1.72
CA GLN A 56 -45.91 0.43 0.37
C GLN A 56 -44.96 -0.28 -0.59
N PRO A 57 -45.45 -1.27 -1.36
CA PRO A 57 -44.60 -2.10 -2.20
C PRO A 57 -43.92 -1.32 -3.32
N GLU A 58 -44.57 -0.29 -3.88
CA GLU A 58 -43.96 0.50 -4.96
C GLU A 58 -42.71 1.26 -4.49
N TYR A 59 -42.77 1.84 -3.28
CA TYR A 59 -41.62 2.52 -2.69
C TYR A 59 -40.53 1.54 -2.26
N ALA A 60 -40.90 0.36 -1.77
CA ALA A 60 -39.93 -0.68 -1.45
C ALA A 60 -39.14 -1.13 -2.69
N GLU A 61 -39.79 -1.25 -3.85
CA GLU A 61 -39.14 -1.60 -5.11
C GLU A 61 -38.15 -0.51 -5.56
N ILE A 62 -38.55 0.77 -5.48
CA ILE A 62 -37.67 1.90 -5.82
C ILE A 62 -36.43 1.93 -4.93
N TYR A 63 -36.58 1.77 -3.62
CA TYR A 63 -35.43 1.78 -2.70
C TYR A 63 -34.56 0.53 -2.85
N ALA A 64 -35.15 -0.63 -3.20
CA ALA A 64 -34.39 -1.83 -3.49
C ALA A 64 -33.55 -1.66 -4.77
N GLU A 65 -34.12 -1.10 -5.84
CA GLU A 65 -33.36 -0.79 -7.05
C GLU A 65 -32.24 0.21 -6.74
N LYS A 66 -32.56 1.30 -6.05
CA LYS A 66 -31.56 2.31 -5.65
C LYS A 66 -30.40 1.66 -4.89
N LEU A 67 -30.69 0.77 -3.94
CA LEU A 67 -29.69 0.09 -3.13
C LEU A 67 -28.77 -0.79 -4.00
N LEU A 68 -29.32 -1.53 -4.96
CA LEU A 68 -28.54 -2.34 -5.90
C LEU A 68 -27.61 -1.47 -6.75
N ARG A 69 -28.13 -0.36 -7.27
CA ARG A 69 -27.35 0.59 -8.09
C ARG A 69 -26.24 1.24 -7.28
N GLN A 70 -26.50 1.64 -6.04
CA GLN A 70 -25.50 2.19 -5.13
C GLN A 70 -24.36 1.19 -4.86
N PHE A 71 -24.70 -0.07 -4.58
CA PHE A 71 -23.70 -1.12 -4.37
C PHE A 71 -22.83 -1.35 -5.60
N ASP A 72 -23.43 -1.44 -6.79
CA ASP A 72 -22.69 -1.64 -8.03
C ASP A 72 -21.77 -0.45 -8.35
N ALA A 73 -22.28 0.78 -8.23
CA ALA A 73 -21.51 2.00 -8.46
C ALA A 73 -20.32 2.11 -7.49
N LEU A 74 -20.51 1.82 -6.20
CA LEU A 74 -19.42 1.87 -5.23
C LEU A 74 -18.40 0.74 -5.46
N ASN A 75 -18.84 -0.48 -5.83
CA ASN A 75 -17.92 -1.56 -6.20
C ASN A 75 -17.03 -1.17 -7.38
N LYS A 76 -17.61 -0.55 -8.41
CA LYS A 76 -16.86 -0.07 -9.58
C LYS A 76 -15.85 1.00 -9.20
N ALA A 77 -16.25 1.97 -8.38
CA ALA A 77 -15.36 3.04 -7.92
C ALA A 77 -14.18 2.48 -7.09
N VAL A 78 -14.46 1.58 -6.14
CA VAL A 78 -13.41 0.96 -5.31
C VAL A 78 -12.51 0.02 -6.12
N ALA A 79 -13.02 -0.62 -7.17
CA ALA A 79 -12.20 -1.42 -8.09
C ALA A 79 -11.19 -0.58 -8.90
N VAL A 80 -11.44 0.72 -9.08
CA VAL A 80 -10.46 1.66 -9.66
C VAL A 80 -9.41 2.01 -8.60
N LEU A 81 -9.84 2.31 -7.37
CA LEU A 81 -8.95 2.60 -6.25
C LEU A 81 -7.98 1.44 -5.94
N SER A 82 -8.43 0.20 -6.03
CA SER A 82 -7.56 -0.97 -5.81
C SER A 82 -6.54 -1.21 -6.92
N LYS A 83 -6.80 -0.71 -8.14
CA LYS A 83 -5.84 -0.75 -9.26
C LYS A 83 -4.85 0.40 -9.20
N GLU A 84 -5.24 1.53 -8.63
CA GLU A 84 -4.34 2.57 -8.18
C GLU A 84 -3.63 2.09 -6.93
N LYS A 85 -2.67 1.15 -7.10
CA LYS A 85 -1.67 0.90 -6.06
C LYS A 85 -1.19 2.27 -5.58
N PRO A 86 -1.10 2.51 -4.26
CA PRO A 86 -0.42 3.69 -3.77
C PRO A 86 0.89 3.76 -4.55
N ARG A 87 1.25 4.94 -5.08
CA ARG A 87 2.62 5.14 -5.54
C ARG A 87 3.48 4.88 -4.32
N GLU A 88 3.89 3.64 -4.13
CA GLU A 88 4.88 3.26 -3.15
C GLU A 88 6.02 4.19 -3.48
N THR A 89 6.31 5.11 -2.56
CA THR A 89 7.54 5.87 -2.62
C THR A 89 8.61 4.79 -2.73
N ALA A 90 9.21 4.61 -3.89
CA ALA A 90 10.30 3.67 -4.04
C ALA A 90 11.50 4.31 -3.34
N PHE A 91 12.30 3.52 -2.64
CA PHE A 91 13.57 4.01 -2.14
C PHE A 91 14.40 4.54 -3.32
N ARG A 92 14.83 5.80 -3.25
CA ARG A 92 15.67 6.43 -4.26
C ARG A 92 16.99 6.82 -3.61
N SER A 93 18.06 6.15 -4.01
CA SER A 93 19.42 6.61 -3.74
C SER A 93 19.98 7.28 -4.99
N ALA A 94 20.73 8.37 -4.81
CA ALA A 94 21.53 8.94 -5.89
C ALA A 94 22.71 8.02 -6.29
N TYR A 95 23.08 7.07 -5.41
CA TYR A 95 24.17 6.15 -5.63
C TYR A 95 23.78 5.00 -6.55
N HIS A 96 24.63 4.74 -7.55
CA HIS A 96 24.50 3.63 -8.49
C HIS A 96 25.76 2.79 -8.42
N PHE A 97 25.62 1.52 -8.05
CA PHE A 97 26.76 0.61 -7.98
C PHE A 97 27.31 0.33 -9.39
N PRO A 98 28.63 0.48 -9.62
CA PRO A 98 29.21 0.25 -10.93
C PRO A 98 29.11 -1.22 -11.34
N LYS A 99 28.71 -1.48 -12.60
CA LYS A 99 28.50 -2.85 -13.13
C LYS A 99 29.75 -3.73 -13.02
N ASN A 100 30.93 -3.15 -13.20
CA ASN A 100 32.22 -3.85 -13.21
C ASN A 100 33.14 -3.34 -12.08
N VAL A 101 32.68 -3.37 -10.84
CA VAL A 101 33.45 -2.89 -9.67
C VAL A 101 34.83 -3.58 -9.55
N HIS A 102 34.94 -4.83 -10.02
CA HIS A 102 36.19 -5.59 -9.99
C HIS A 102 37.24 -5.11 -11.01
N ALA A 103 36.86 -4.34 -12.03
CA ALA A 103 37.81 -3.74 -12.96
C ALA A 103 38.51 -2.50 -12.38
N LEU A 104 38.03 -1.98 -11.24
CA LEU A 104 38.62 -0.83 -10.57
C LEU A 104 39.88 -1.22 -9.80
N SER A 105 40.80 -0.26 -9.63
CA SER A 105 41.93 -0.41 -8.71
C SER A 105 41.43 -0.68 -7.28
N PRO A 106 42.21 -1.36 -6.43
CA PRO A 106 41.79 -1.70 -5.06
C PRO A 106 41.26 -0.50 -4.27
N GLU A 107 41.93 0.65 -4.34
CA GLU A 107 41.52 1.91 -3.70
C GLU A 107 40.15 2.41 -4.19
N LYS A 108 39.95 2.44 -5.53
CA LYS A 108 38.68 2.86 -6.12
C LYS A 108 37.55 1.88 -5.79
N ARG A 109 37.86 0.58 -5.77
CA ARG A 109 36.93 -0.48 -5.38
C ARG A 109 36.48 -0.29 -3.92
N LEU A 110 37.40 0.01 -3.02
CA LEU A 110 37.12 0.30 -1.61
C LEU A 110 36.20 1.51 -1.45
N ILE A 111 36.45 2.60 -2.19
CA ILE A 111 35.58 3.77 -2.21
C ILE A 111 34.16 3.41 -2.64
N GLU A 112 34.01 2.59 -3.69
CA GLU A 112 32.70 2.17 -4.19
C GLU A 112 31.95 1.28 -3.19
N TYR A 113 32.63 0.33 -2.55
CA TYR A 113 31.99 -0.47 -1.49
C TYR A 113 31.57 0.39 -0.29
N ARG A 114 32.36 1.40 0.12
CA ARG A 114 31.95 2.35 1.18
C ARG A 114 30.74 3.19 0.80
N LYS A 115 30.64 3.64 -0.46
CA LYS A 115 29.43 4.32 -0.96
C LYS A 115 28.22 3.39 -0.99
N ALA A 116 28.41 2.15 -1.44
CA ALA A 116 27.36 1.13 -1.43
C ALA A 116 26.86 0.84 -0.01
N LEU A 117 27.78 0.74 0.96
CA LEU A 117 27.46 0.53 2.36
C LEU A 117 26.59 1.68 2.92
N ARG A 118 26.90 2.94 2.58
CA ARG A 118 26.07 4.09 2.95
C ARG A 118 24.66 3.95 2.37
N ALA A 119 24.55 3.70 1.07
CA ALA A 119 23.26 3.55 0.40
C ALA A 119 22.43 2.38 0.96
N LEU A 120 23.08 1.27 1.36
CA LEU A 120 22.42 0.14 2.00
C LEU A 120 21.89 0.51 3.40
N ASN A 121 22.67 1.24 4.20
CA ASN A 121 22.20 1.74 5.50
C ASN A 121 21.01 2.69 5.35
N ASP A 122 21.07 3.64 4.40
CA ASP A 122 19.96 4.56 4.13
C ASP A 122 18.68 3.77 3.75
N LYS A 123 18.83 2.71 2.94
CA LYS A 123 17.71 1.84 2.57
C LYS A 123 17.14 1.09 3.78
N ILE A 124 17.99 0.58 4.67
CA ILE A 124 17.54 -0.12 5.88
C ILE A 124 16.74 0.84 6.76
N SER A 125 17.27 2.03 7.05
CA SER A 125 16.55 3.05 7.85
C SER A 125 15.18 3.37 7.26
N TRP A 126 15.14 3.56 5.94
CA TRP A 126 13.89 3.82 5.23
C TRP A 126 12.89 2.65 5.29
N LEU A 127 13.35 1.40 5.16
CA LEU A 127 12.50 0.21 5.27
C LEU A 127 11.96 0.04 6.69
N VAL A 128 12.79 0.30 7.71
CA VAL A 128 12.39 0.24 9.13
C VAL A 128 11.34 1.30 9.43
N GLU A 129 11.52 2.54 8.96
CA GLU A 129 10.51 3.59 9.09
C GLU A 129 9.18 3.18 8.44
N LYS A 130 9.21 2.57 7.25
CA LYS A 130 8.00 2.04 6.63
C LYS A 130 7.37 0.91 7.44
N GLN A 131 8.18 -0.01 7.95
CA GLN A 131 7.69 -1.15 8.72
C GLN A 131 6.99 -0.71 10.01
N LEU A 132 7.53 0.29 10.70
CA LEU A 132 6.92 0.86 11.92
C LEU A 132 5.56 1.51 11.66
N ASN A 133 5.34 2.01 10.43
CA ASN A 133 4.09 2.66 10.02
C ASN A 133 3.12 1.70 9.29
N ALA A 134 3.50 0.43 9.09
CA ALA A 134 2.68 -0.53 8.38
C ALA A 134 1.42 -0.90 9.19
N SER A 135 0.25 -0.79 8.56
CA SER A 135 -1.04 -1.07 9.21
C SER A 135 -1.52 -2.50 9.01
N HIS A 136 -0.95 -3.21 8.04
CA HIS A 136 -1.34 -4.56 7.67
C HIS A 136 -0.23 -5.57 7.93
N HIS A 137 -0.60 -6.76 8.42
CA HIS A 137 0.35 -7.83 8.73
C HIS A 137 1.18 -8.26 7.52
N ASP A 138 0.55 -8.39 6.35
CA ASP A 138 1.24 -8.84 5.13
C ASP A 138 2.29 -7.83 4.66
N GLU A 139 1.98 -6.53 4.73
CA GLU A 139 2.91 -5.44 4.42
C GLU A 139 4.10 -5.45 5.39
N TYR A 140 3.84 -5.63 6.68
CA TYR A 140 4.88 -5.75 7.71
C TYR A 140 5.85 -6.91 7.42
N GLN A 141 5.32 -8.08 7.03
CA GLN A 141 6.15 -9.26 6.71
C GLN A 141 6.96 -9.04 5.44
N GLN A 142 6.39 -8.42 4.41
CA GLN A 142 7.13 -8.08 3.19
C GLN A 142 8.26 -7.10 3.47
N LEU A 143 8.01 -6.08 4.27
CA LEU A 143 9.05 -5.12 4.69
C LEU A 143 10.14 -5.79 5.52
N LYS A 144 9.76 -6.71 6.42
CA LYS A 144 10.71 -7.52 7.20
C LYS A 144 11.66 -8.30 6.29
N TYR A 145 11.11 -9.01 5.32
CA TYR A 145 11.91 -9.76 4.34
C TYR A 145 12.90 -8.86 3.58
N GLN A 146 12.45 -7.68 3.16
CA GLN A 146 13.32 -6.72 2.46
C GLN A 146 14.43 -6.15 3.36
N ILE A 147 14.16 -5.96 4.66
CA ILE A 147 15.17 -5.56 5.64
C ILE A 147 16.22 -6.66 5.77
N ASP A 148 15.79 -7.90 6.03
CA ASP A 148 16.69 -9.05 6.20
C ASP A 148 17.58 -9.26 4.95
N GLU A 149 17.01 -9.14 3.75
CA GLU A 149 17.78 -9.22 2.49
C GLU A 149 18.79 -8.06 2.35
N THR A 150 18.41 -6.84 2.73
CA THR A 150 19.29 -5.67 2.64
C THR A 150 20.41 -5.74 3.68
N GLU A 151 20.14 -6.26 4.88
CA GLU A 151 21.15 -6.53 5.91
C GLU A 151 22.16 -7.59 5.46
N TYR A 152 21.68 -8.67 4.82
CA TYR A 152 22.57 -9.67 4.23
C TYR A 152 23.52 -9.04 3.20
N ARG A 153 23.01 -8.17 2.32
CA ARG A 153 23.85 -7.45 1.34
C ARG A 153 24.86 -6.51 2.01
N LYS A 154 24.46 -5.83 3.09
CA LYS A 154 25.36 -5.00 3.92
C LYS A 154 26.50 -5.83 4.51
N MET A 155 26.19 -7.00 5.08
CA MET A 155 27.20 -7.92 5.62
C MET A 155 28.21 -8.35 4.55
N ARG A 156 27.73 -8.72 3.34
CA ARG A 156 28.61 -9.06 2.21
C ARG A 156 29.50 -7.89 1.76
N CYS A 157 28.96 -6.67 1.79
CA CYS A 157 29.71 -5.46 1.47
C CYS A 157 30.83 -5.20 2.49
N LEU A 158 30.53 -5.37 3.79
CA LEU A 158 31.52 -5.21 4.87
C LEU A 158 32.66 -6.23 4.74
N ALA A 159 32.35 -7.50 4.48
CA ALA A 159 33.38 -8.52 4.27
C ALA A 159 34.31 -8.19 3.08
N ALA A 160 33.74 -7.65 1.98
CA ALA A 160 34.55 -7.24 0.83
C ALA A 160 35.43 -6.01 1.12
N ILE A 161 34.97 -5.10 1.99
CA ILE A 161 35.76 -3.95 2.45
C ILE A 161 36.93 -4.44 3.29
N GLU A 162 36.68 -5.31 4.26
CA GLU A 162 37.70 -5.87 5.16
C GLU A 162 38.79 -6.61 4.38
N GLU A 163 38.40 -7.50 3.46
CA GLU A 163 39.34 -8.23 2.59
C GLU A 163 40.21 -7.28 1.74
N LEU A 164 39.62 -6.21 1.20
CA LEU A 164 40.36 -5.21 0.41
C LEU A 164 41.29 -4.35 1.26
N GLU A 165 40.89 -4.00 2.47
CA GLU A 165 41.69 -3.23 3.40
C GLU A 165 42.91 -4.03 3.85
N GLU A 166 42.75 -5.32 4.17
CA GLU A 166 43.87 -6.22 4.45
C GLU A 166 44.85 -6.28 3.27
N LEU A 167 44.36 -6.58 2.06
CA LEU A 167 45.18 -6.70 0.85
C LEU A 167 45.95 -5.41 0.48
N THR A 168 45.38 -4.25 0.78
CA THR A 168 46.03 -2.95 0.51
C THR A 168 47.00 -2.55 1.63
N SER A 169 46.72 -2.94 2.88
CA SER A 169 47.62 -2.75 4.02
C SER A 169 48.92 -3.55 3.89
N TYR A 170 48.86 -4.78 3.37
CA TYR A 170 50.05 -5.62 3.14
C TYR A 170 50.90 -5.24 1.91
N LYS A 171 50.43 -4.31 1.07
CA LYS A 171 51.13 -3.85 -0.15
C LYS A 171 51.84 -2.50 0.01
N ASN A 172 51.61 -1.81 1.12
CA ASN A 172 52.35 -0.60 1.52
C ASN A 172 53.45 -0.99 2.52
#